data_AF-A0A7V4IBJ4-F1
#
_entry.id   AF-A0A7V4IBJ4-F1
#
_cell.length_a   1.000
_cell.length_b   1.000
_cell.length_c   1.000
_cell.angle_alpha   90.00
_cell.angle_beta   90.00
_cell.angle_gamma   90.00
#
_symmetry.space_group_name_H-M   'P 1'
#
loop_
_entity.id
_entity.type
_entity.pdbx_description
1 polymer ?
#
loop_
_entity_poly.entity_id
_entity_poly.type
_entity_poly.pdbx_seq_one_letter_code
_entity_poly.pdbx_strand_id
1 'polypeptide(L)'
;MKKYLILKPYISGKYCLLIICIFLMITGCEINEKNPGTINGREKLFIENEYNTDLSNFARAVSASLTENMNFRNLVKEEALKMFDGDYDVLFSEISGRKLDEGKESSSKSSGEGLTVRDLILKNLTGESITQGSKSSKSYIDELTAKYPYLQISIPVNAEKWTDDSYIPVVTFIPIEYDENVTKVVEGYAPGGGTVILDAVNPPDDPVIVISMNERVDLTTNEDNTPPPDPFNLSGSTTESGIKLLWEMPKTATEENTTGYYIYRKPSGSEYFSRISIVYGVYNKCYDDLGVNPGMQYSYYVVAFNSQGNSNPSNIITLNAPQIPKPVLSFDAIQHAKNLVELRWWNDYSQYIQETRLYKQVAGVTQGYELFKSFTVYQHDFFDTDIPAGKKIIYKIMHVTPMGESNPKYDFIQAPYRDVSKASPVYIKQIKFTDWRIEGWLAGRPEFYITVTNVDPVNKNPFKVQDQINCEFDKRSNTSQVFKGVLVLDWQPGYWYDMLTFTALEYDRPSGEFKTEIGVKFNTKDILKLGFVEGTAGVSYTITFQDKGEFCGSSYLNYFDNPENWILFPNYGVQILLSETDN
;
A
#
# COMPACT_ATOMS: atom_id res chain seq x y z
N MET A 1 -27.96 48.95 -2.14
CA MET A 1 -27.06 49.93 -2.81
C MET A 1 -25.63 49.41 -2.70
N LYS A 2 -24.87 49.37 -3.81
CA LYS A 2 -23.55 48.72 -4.04
C LYS A 2 -23.61 47.21 -4.32
N LYS A 3 -22.88 46.64 -5.28
CA LYS A 3 -22.48 47.00 -6.65
C LYS A 3 -22.01 45.66 -7.24
N TYR A 4 -22.60 45.19 -8.33
CA TYR A 4 -22.08 44.04 -9.08
C TYR A 4 -20.71 44.42 -9.68
N LEU A 5 -19.70 43.56 -9.51
CA LEU A 5 -18.46 43.65 -10.28
C LEU A 5 -18.28 42.34 -11.06
N ILE A 6 -18.57 42.42 -12.35
CA ILE A 6 -18.16 41.45 -13.37
C ILE A 6 -16.77 41.90 -13.83
N LEU A 7 -15.77 41.02 -13.78
CA LEU A 7 -14.54 41.16 -14.56
C LEU A 7 -14.19 39.83 -15.22
N LYS A 8 -14.11 39.89 -16.56
CA LYS A 8 -13.66 38.84 -17.48
C LYS A 8 -12.18 38.50 -17.30
N PRO A 9 -11.71 37.31 -17.72
CA PRO A 9 -10.30 36.95 -17.65
C PRO A 9 -9.49 37.73 -18.69
N TYR A 10 -8.39 38.33 -18.23
CA TYR A 10 -7.38 38.98 -19.06
C TYR A 10 -6.27 37.94 -19.34
N ILE A 11 -6.15 37.51 -20.60
CA ILE A 11 -5.00 36.77 -21.11
C ILE A 11 -4.06 37.81 -21.72
N SER A 12 -2.89 38.00 -21.11
CA SER A 12 -1.62 38.31 -21.80
C SER A 12 -0.52 38.56 -20.78
N GLY A 13 0.67 38.01 -21.03
CA GLY A 13 1.85 38.34 -20.24
C GLY A 13 2.89 37.24 -20.21
N LYS A 14 3.68 37.17 -21.28
CA LYS A 14 4.94 36.42 -21.35
C LYS A 14 5.80 36.73 -20.11
N TYR A 15 6.20 35.70 -19.36
CA TYR A 15 7.36 35.77 -18.48
C TYR A 15 8.33 34.67 -18.86
N CYS A 16 9.58 35.11 -19.09
CA CYS A 16 10.74 34.32 -19.45
C CYS A 16 10.87 33.07 -18.59
N LEU A 17 10.99 31.91 -19.24
CA LEU A 17 11.64 30.75 -18.67
C LEU A 17 13.09 31.13 -18.33
N LEU A 18 13.35 31.39 -17.05
CA LEU A 18 14.69 31.20 -16.48
C LEU A 18 14.64 29.84 -15.78
N ILE A 19 14.96 28.79 -16.54
CA ILE A 19 15.17 27.45 -16.00
C ILE A 19 16.47 27.51 -15.19
N ILE A 20 16.36 27.65 -13.88
CA ILE A 20 17.45 27.32 -12.97
C ILE A 20 17.30 25.82 -12.68
N CYS A 21 17.95 25.00 -13.50
CA CYS A 21 18.16 23.57 -13.21
C CYS A 21 19.08 23.47 -12.00
N ILE A 22 18.50 23.38 -10.79
CA ILE A 22 19.22 22.85 -9.63
C ILE A 22 19.24 21.33 -9.81
N PHE A 23 20.34 20.82 -10.36
CA PHE A 23 20.69 19.41 -10.33
C PHE A 23 20.99 19.03 -8.87
N LEU A 24 19.97 18.57 -8.14
CA LEU A 24 20.17 17.75 -6.95
C LEU A 24 20.51 16.35 -7.44
N MET A 25 21.80 16.05 -7.53
CA MET A 25 22.31 14.68 -7.66
C MET A 25 21.97 13.94 -6.37
N ILE A 26 20.78 13.33 -6.32
CA ILE A 26 20.50 12.24 -5.40
C ILE A 26 21.01 10.99 -6.11
N THR A 27 22.26 10.61 -5.85
CA THR A 27 22.71 9.26 -6.18
C THR A 27 22.04 8.31 -5.20
N GLY A 28 20.87 7.80 -5.58
CA GLY A 28 20.29 6.63 -4.95
C GLY A 28 21.18 5.43 -5.26
N CYS A 29 21.69 4.76 -4.22
CA CYS A 29 22.18 3.40 -4.34
C CYS A 29 20.95 2.49 -4.37
N GLU A 30 20.49 2.12 -5.57
CA GLU A 30 19.46 1.08 -5.69
C GLU A 30 20.11 -0.29 -5.46
N ILE A 31 19.75 -0.96 -4.37
CA ILE A 31 19.80 -2.41 -4.27
C ILE A 31 18.35 -2.87 -4.18
N ASN A 32 17.89 -3.56 -5.21
CA ASN A 32 16.57 -4.18 -5.25
C ASN A 32 16.58 -5.43 -4.36
N GLU A 33 16.08 -5.32 -3.13
CA GLU A 33 15.74 -6.48 -2.31
C GLU A 33 14.44 -7.11 -2.83
N LYS A 34 14.55 -8.32 -3.41
CA LYS A 34 13.39 -9.18 -3.66
C LYS A 34 13.45 -10.39 -2.71
N ASN A 35 12.38 -10.52 -1.91
CA ASN A 35 12.09 -11.75 -1.17
C ASN A 35 12.01 -12.97 -2.11
N PRO A 36 12.31 -14.19 -1.63
CA PRO A 36 12.34 -15.39 -2.46
C PRO A 36 10.98 -15.64 -3.13
N GLY A 37 10.95 -15.48 -4.46
CA GLY A 37 9.78 -15.74 -5.28
C GLY A 37 9.64 -17.22 -5.64
N THR A 38 8.41 -17.70 -5.72
CA THR A 38 8.06 -19.05 -6.17
C THR A 38 7.98 -19.12 -7.70
N ILE A 39 8.70 -20.05 -8.33
CA ILE A 39 8.43 -20.49 -9.71
C ILE A 39 8.41 -22.02 -9.70
N ASN A 40 7.33 -22.63 -10.20
CA ASN A 40 7.13 -24.08 -10.28
C ASN A 40 7.12 -24.86 -8.95
N GLY A 41 6.66 -24.25 -7.85
CA GLY A 41 6.31 -24.98 -6.62
C GLY A 41 7.48 -25.55 -5.81
N ARG A 42 8.73 -25.10 -6.06
CA ARG A 42 9.86 -25.28 -5.13
C ARG A 42 10.20 -23.96 -4.45
N GLU A 43 10.40 -24.00 -3.13
CA GLU A 43 11.02 -22.91 -2.39
C GLU A 43 12.48 -22.79 -2.84
N LYS A 44 12.92 -21.58 -3.26
CA LYS A 44 14.34 -21.33 -3.48
C LYS A 44 15.05 -21.42 -2.12
N LEU A 45 16.17 -22.15 -2.09
CA LEU A 45 16.98 -22.31 -0.87
C LEU A 45 17.85 -21.07 -0.57
N PHE A 46 17.73 -20.02 -1.38
CA PHE A 46 18.46 -18.76 -1.22
C PHE A 46 17.59 -17.56 -1.63
N ILE A 47 17.91 -16.40 -1.07
CA ILE A 47 17.31 -15.09 -1.31
C ILE A 47 17.73 -14.59 -2.70
N GLU A 48 16.77 -14.08 -3.47
CA GLU A 48 17.05 -13.57 -4.81
C GLU A 48 17.65 -12.16 -4.75
N ASN A 49 18.97 -12.09 -4.86
CA ASN A 49 19.74 -10.86 -5.03
C ASN A 49 20.72 -11.01 -6.19
N GLU A 50 21.37 -9.90 -6.55
CA GLU A 50 22.28 -9.84 -7.70
C GLU A 50 23.43 -10.85 -7.58
N TYR A 51 24.07 -10.94 -6.42
CA TYR A 51 25.18 -11.88 -6.16
C TYR A 51 24.74 -13.34 -6.30
N ASN A 52 23.67 -13.73 -5.60
CA ASN A 52 23.18 -15.10 -5.64
C ASN A 52 22.71 -15.49 -7.04
N THR A 53 22.12 -14.55 -7.78
CA THR A 53 21.69 -14.78 -9.17
C THR A 53 22.88 -15.00 -10.10
N ASP A 54 23.91 -14.15 -10.00
CA ASP A 54 25.12 -14.23 -10.81
C ASP A 54 25.87 -15.55 -10.55
N LEU A 55 26.13 -15.90 -9.29
CA LEU A 55 26.85 -17.13 -8.95
C LEU A 55 26.02 -18.38 -9.25
N SER A 56 24.70 -18.36 -9.03
CA SER A 56 23.81 -19.45 -9.41
C SER A 56 23.82 -19.69 -10.92
N ASN A 57 23.78 -18.64 -11.74
CA ASN A 57 23.85 -18.75 -13.20
C ASN A 57 25.23 -19.28 -13.64
N PHE A 58 26.31 -18.77 -13.04
CA PHE A 58 27.66 -19.25 -13.32
C PHE A 58 27.84 -20.72 -12.95
N ALA A 59 27.38 -21.15 -11.76
CA ALA A 59 27.42 -22.54 -11.32
C ALA A 59 26.65 -23.48 -12.26
N ARG A 60 25.47 -23.06 -12.75
CA ARG A 60 24.71 -23.80 -13.77
C ARG A 60 25.51 -23.96 -15.07
N ALA A 61 26.15 -22.89 -15.53
CA ALA A 61 26.95 -22.94 -16.74
C ALA A 61 28.22 -23.78 -16.59
N VAL A 62 28.87 -23.76 -15.41
CA VAL A 62 30.00 -24.63 -15.08
C VAL A 62 29.55 -26.10 -15.10
N SER A 63 28.41 -26.43 -14.47
CA SER A 63 27.85 -27.80 -14.48
C SER A 63 27.58 -28.32 -15.90
N ALA A 64 26.96 -27.48 -16.74
CA ALA A 64 26.71 -27.81 -18.15
C ALA A 64 28.03 -27.97 -18.94
N SER A 65 29.01 -27.10 -18.71
CA SER A 65 30.32 -27.14 -19.37
C SER A 65 31.13 -28.38 -19.00
N LEU A 66 31.09 -28.79 -17.72
CA LEU A 66 31.69 -30.04 -17.25
C LEU A 66 31.01 -31.25 -17.89
N THR A 67 29.69 -31.20 -18.06
CA THR A 67 28.93 -32.29 -18.71
C THR A 67 29.32 -32.41 -20.20
N GLU A 68 29.45 -31.29 -20.89
CA GLU A 68 29.71 -31.23 -22.33
C GLU A 68 31.16 -31.55 -22.70
N ASN A 69 32.15 -31.14 -21.89
CA ASN A 69 33.55 -31.15 -22.28
C ASN A 69 34.46 -31.85 -21.26
N MET A 70 34.98 -33.03 -21.65
CA MET A 70 35.90 -33.81 -20.82
C MET A 70 37.26 -33.12 -20.59
N ASN A 71 37.76 -32.35 -21.56
CA ASN A 71 39.03 -31.64 -21.40
C ASN A 71 38.90 -30.50 -20.38
N PHE A 72 37.73 -29.86 -20.28
CA PHE A 72 37.44 -28.90 -19.23
C PHE A 72 37.39 -29.57 -17.85
N ARG A 73 36.78 -30.75 -17.73
CA ARG A 73 36.82 -31.54 -16.48
C ARG A 73 38.24 -31.85 -16.06
N ASN A 74 39.07 -32.33 -16.99
CA ASN A 74 40.47 -32.67 -16.72
C ASN A 74 41.27 -31.43 -16.31
N LEU A 75 41.07 -30.29 -16.97
CA LEU A 75 41.72 -29.03 -16.60
C LEU A 75 41.36 -28.59 -15.19
N VAL A 76 40.07 -28.60 -14.82
CA VAL A 76 39.64 -28.23 -13.45
C VAL A 76 40.26 -29.15 -12.41
N LYS A 77 40.27 -30.46 -12.67
CA LYS A 77 40.93 -31.46 -11.80
C LYS A 77 42.43 -31.20 -11.67
N GLU A 78 43.14 -31.01 -12.78
CA GLU A 78 44.59 -30.78 -12.79
C GLU A 78 44.98 -29.48 -12.09
N GLU A 79 44.22 -28.40 -12.28
CA GLU A 79 44.46 -27.13 -11.62
C GLU A 79 44.15 -27.19 -10.13
N ALA A 80 43.05 -27.85 -9.74
CA ALA A 80 42.69 -28.01 -8.32
C ALA A 80 43.78 -28.78 -7.55
N LEU A 81 44.31 -29.87 -8.15
CA LEU A 81 45.37 -30.68 -7.54
C LEU A 81 46.72 -29.96 -7.35
N LYS A 82 46.89 -28.76 -7.91
CA LYS A 82 48.08 -27.92 -7.64
C LYS A 82 48.04 -27.26 -6.27
N MET A 83 46.85 -27.15 -5.68
CA MET A 83 46.62 -26.54 -4.36
C MET A 83 47.34 -25.18 -4.21
N PHE A 84 47.08 -24.24 -5.12
CA PHE A 84 47.93 -23.06 -5.28
C PHE A 84 47.97 -22.16 -4.02
N ASP A 85 46.95 -22.23 -3.16
CA ASP A 85 46.82 -21.54 -1.88
C ASP A 85 46.69 -22.49 -0.69
N GLY A 86 47.03 -23.76 -0.88
CA GLY A 86 46.93 -24.82 0.12
C GLY A 86 45.59 -25.56 0.14
N ASP A 87 44.59 -25.10 -0.62
CA ASP A 87 43.30 -25.77 -0.80
C ASP A 87 43.08 -26.11 -2.28
N TYR A 88 42.10 -26.98 -2.59
CA TYR A 88 41.82 -27.42 -3.96
C TYR A 88 41.01 -26.38 -4.75
N ASP A 89 41.54 -25.16 -4.81
CA ASP A 89 40.92 -24.02 -5.46
C ASP A 89 41.44 -23.83 -6.89
N VAL A 90 40.57 -23.33 -7.76
CA VAL A 90 40.92 -22.93 -9.13
C VAL A 90 40.37 -21.55 -9.40
N LEU A 91 41.26 -20.56 -9.50
CA LEU A 91 40.87 -19.19 -9.81
C LEU A 91 40.39 -19.10 -11.27
N PHE A 92 39.17 -18.60 -11.47
CA PHE A 92 38.58 -18.60 -12.81
C PHE A 92 39.35 -17.70 -13.79
N SER A 93 39.89 -16.56 -13.32
CA SER A 93 40.69 -15.65 -14.14
C SER A 93 41.91 -16.34 -14.76
N GLU A 94 42.58 -17.23 -14.02
CA GLU A 94 43.78 -17.97 -14.44
C GLU A 94 43.48 -19.03 -15.51
N ILE A 95 42.29 -19.63 -15.47
CA ILE A 95 41.93 -20.69 -16.42
C ILE A 95 41.07 -20.21 -17.58
N SER A 96 40.41 -19.05 -17.46
CA SER A 96 39.42 -18.55 -18.43
C SER A 96 39.95 -18.47 -19.86
N GLY A 97 41.22 -18.08 -20.04
CA GLY A 97 41.89 -17.99 -21.34
C GLY A 97 42.50 -19.29 -21.86
N ARG A 98 42.49 -20.39 -21.09
CA ARG A 98 43.08 -21.69 -21.47
C ARG A 98 42.28 -22.31 -22.63
N LYS A 99 42.97 -22.90 -23.60
CA LYS A 99 42.36 -23.65 -24.72
C LYS A 99 42.09 -25.10 -24.31
N LEU A 100 40.98 -25.66 -24.79
CA LEU A 100 40.51 -27.00 -24.42
C LEU A 100 40.81 -28.09 -25.46
N ASP A 101 41.36 -27.76 -26.64
CA ASP A 101 41.49 -28.68 -27.79
C ASP A 101 42.93 -29.14 -28.10
N GLU A 102 43.83 -29.22 -27.11
CA GLU A 102 45.18 -29.76 -27.35
C GLU A 102 45.19 -31.29 -27.21
N GLY A 103 44.62 -31.99 -28.19
CA GLY A 103 44.56 -33.45 -28.11
C GLY A 103 43.96 -34.25 -29.27
N LYS A 104 43.79 -33.72 -30.48
CA LYS A 104 43.57 -34.55 -31.68
C LYS A 104 44.28 -33.96 -32.89
N GLU A 105 45.27 -34.68 -33.40
CA GLU A 105 45.70 -34.52 -34.79
C GLU A 105 44.48 -34.72 -35.69
N SER A 106 44.02 -33.65 -36.30
CA SER A 106 43.18 -33.73 -37.50
C SER A 106 43.63 -32.65 -38.45
N SER A 107 44.29 -33.16 -39.50
CA SER A 107 44.66 -32.46 -40.72
C SER A 107 43.50 -31.61 -41.25
N SER A 108 43.54 -30.31 -41.01
CA SER A 108 43.01 -29.29 -41.91
C SER A 108 43.53 -27.92 -41.48
N LYS A 109 44.25 -27.26 -42.40
CA LYS A 109 44.60 -25.85 -42.28
C LYS A 109 43.32 -25.03 -42.34
N SER A 110 42.76 -24.68 -41.19
CA SER A 110 41.85 -23.55 -41.05
C SER A 110 42.26 -22.76 -39.81
N SER A 111 42.45 -21.46 -39.99
CA SER A 111 42.71 -20.46 -38.96
C SER A 111 41.48 -20.28 -38.04
N GLY A 112 41.16 -21.29 -37.24
CA GLY A 112 40.14 -21.23 -36.21
C GLY A 112 40.79 -21.06 -34.84
N GLU A 113 40.45 -20.00 -34.12
CA GLU A 113 40.77 -19.88 -32.70
C GLU A 113 40.15 -21.08 -31.95
N GLY A 114 40.98 -21.88 -31.28
CA GLY A 114 40.51 -23.05 -30.51
C GLY A 114 39.61 -22.63 -29.34
N LEU A 115 38.68 -23.51 -28.95
CA LEU A 115 37.69 -23.22 -27.90
C LEU A 115 38.39 -22.97 -26.55
N THR A 116 38.16 -21.80 -25.95
CA THR A 116 38.66 -21.50 -24.59
C THR A 116 37.67 -21.92 -23.51
N VAL A 117 38.14 -22.04 -22.27
CA VAL A 117 37.28 -22.23 -21.08
C VAL A 117 36.17 -21.17 -21.03
N ARG A 118 36.57 -19.91 -21.27
CA ARG A 118 35.65 -18.78 -21.33
C ARG A 118 34.58 -18.97 -22.41
N ASP A 119 34.96 -19.39 -23.62
CA ASP A 119 34.00 -19.60 -24.72
C ASP A 119 33.01 -20.73 -24.39
N LEU A 120 33.47 -21.80 -23.76
CA LEU A 120 32.65 -22.94 -23.34
C LEU A 120 31.62 -22.54 -22.26
N ILE A 121 32.04 -21.81 -21.23
CA ILE A 121 31.13 -21.34 -20.18
C ILE A 121 30.15 -20.31 -20.74
N LEU A 122 30.61 -19.40 -21.61
CA LEU A 122 29.75 -18.40 -22.23
C LEU A 122 28.64 -19.04 -23.09
N LYS A 123 28.98 -20.09 -23.83
CA LYS A 123 28.00 -20.89 -24.58
C LYS A 123 26.91 -21.42 -23.66
N ASN A 124 27.30 -21.98 -22.52
CA ASN A 124 26.37 -22.58 -21.55
C ASN A 124 25.62 -21.57 -20.68
N LEU A 125 26.07 -20.31 -20.60
CA LEU A 125 25.33 -19.20 -19.98
C LEU A 125 24.21 -18.65 -20.88
N THR A 126 24.38 -18.66 -22.20
CA THR A 126 23.49 -17.95 -23.14
C THR A 126 22.50 -18.84 -23.88
N GLY A 127 22.59 -20.17 -23.74
CA GLY A 127 21.59 -21.13 -24.23
C GLY A 127 21.54 -21.33 -25.75
N GLU A 128 22.46 -20.77 -26.54
CA GLU A 128 22.50 -20.93 -27.99
C GLU A 128 23.89 -21.31 -28.53
N SER A 129 23.90 -22.08 -29.62
CA SER A 129 25.10 -22.43 -30.37
C SER A 129 25.74 -21.15 -30.95
N ILE A 130 27.01 -20.91 -30.66
CA ILE A 130 27.77 -19.76 -31.14
C ILE A 130 27.79 -19.75 -32.68
N THR A 131 26.90 -18.96 -33.30
CA THR A 131 27.18 -18.37 -34.61
C THR A 131 27.89 -17.04 -34.37
N GLN A 132 29.09 -16.93 -34.92
CA GLN A 132 29.99 -15.78 -34.80
C GLN A 132 29.24 -14.44 -34.89
N GLY A 133 29.36 -13.60 -33.85
CA GLY A 133 29.08 -12.17 -33.93
C GLY A 133 27.89 -11.67 -33.10
N SER A 134 28.02 -11.60 -31.78
CA SER A 134 27.36 -10.55 -31.00
C SER A 134 28.31 -10.01 -29.92
N LYS A 135 28.53 -8.69 -29.92
CA LYS A 135 29.37 -7.98 -28.95
C LYS A 135 28.80 -8.01 -27.53
N SER A 136 27.53 -8.39 -27.32
CA SER A 136 26.86 -8.35 -26.01
C SER A 136 27.25 -9.50 -25.07
N SER A 137 27.57 -10.69 -25.61
CA SER A 137 27.78 -11.88 -24.78
C SER A 137 29.20 -11.99 -24.22
N LYS A 138 30.24 -11.53 -24.97
CA LYS A 138 31.60 -11.39 -24.41
C LYS A 138 31.62 -10.47 -23.19
N SER A 139 30.74 -9.45 -23.21
CA SER A 139 30.53 -8.49 -22.11
C SER A 139 30.15 -9.16 -20.80
N TYR A 140 29.31 -10.21 -20.79
CA TYR A 140 28.79 -10.77 -19.54
C TYR A 140 29.87 -11.46 -18.71
N ILE A 141 30.72 -12.31 -19.30
CA ILE A 141 31.84 -12.90 -18.54
C ILE A 141 32.86 -11.81 -18.17
N ASP A 142 33.10 -10.80 -19.02
CA ASP A 142 34.01 -9.69 -18.68
C ASP A 142 33.49 -8.88 -17.48
N GLU A 143 32.22 -8.54 -17.49
CA GLU A 143 31.50 -7.88 -16.39
C GLU A 143 31.52 -8.75 -15.13
N LEU A 144 31.24 -10.05 -15.25
CA LEU A 144 31.26 -10.99 -14.14
C LEU A 144 32.66 -11.09 -13.51
N THR A 145 33.71 -11.22 -14.34
CA THR A 145 35.10 -11.29 -13.84
C THR A 145 35.62 -9.95 -13.32
N ALA A 146 35.14 -8.82 -13.85
CA ALA A 146 35.46 -7.50 -13.32
C ALA A 146 34.77 -7.24 -11.97
N LYS A 147 33.54 -7.74 -11.83
CA LYS A 147 32.73 -7.65 -10.60
C LYS A 147 33.18 -8.63 -9.52
N TYR A 148 33.68 -9.80 -9.93
CA TYR A 148 34.12 -10.90 -9.07
C TYR A 148 35.54 -11.35 -9.46
N PRO A 149 36.58 -10.54 -9.19
CA PRO A 149 37.96 -10.84 -9.58
C PRO A 149 38.50 -12.12 -8.93
N TYR A 150 37.97 -12.50 -7.77
CA TYR A 150 38.35 -13.69 -7.03
C TYR A 150 37.41 -14.88 -7.23
N LEU A 151 36.58 -14.87 -8.28
CA LEU A 151 35.66 -15.97 -8.56
C LEU A 151 36.43 -17.29 -8.73
N GLN A 152 36.08 -18.30 -7.95
CA GLN A 152 36.75 -19.59 -7.94
C GLN A 152 35.83 -20.77 -8.27
N ILE A 153 36.47 -21.82 -8.78
CA ILE A 153 35.92 -23.17 -8.94
C ILE A 153 36.67 -24.06 -7.95
N SER A 154 36.10 -24.23 -6.76
CA SER A 154 36.75 -24.98 -5.67
C SER A 154 36.26 -26.43 -5.59
N ILE A 155 37.10 -27.34 -5.09
CA ILE A 155 36.74 -28.72 -4.78
C ILE A 155 37.06 -29.00 -3.31
N PRO A 156 36.21 -28.57 -2.36
CA PRO A 156 36.61 -28.45 -0.95
C PRO A 156 37.09 -29.75 -0.29
N VAL A 157 36.57 -30.90 -0.72
CA VAL A 157 36.96 -32.21 -0.22
C VAL A 157 37.04 -33.23 -1.33
N ASN A 158 37.91 -34.23 -1.14
CA ASN A 158 38.02 -35.43 -1.98
C ASN A 158 38.39 -35.16 -3.45
N ALA A 159 39.03 -34.02 -3.77
CA ALA A 159 39.49 -33.72 -5.13
C ALA A 159 40.42 -34.81 -5.68
N GLU A 160 41.28 -35.38 -4.82
CA GLU A 160 42.17 -36.49 -5.15
C GLU A 160 41.44 -37.80 -5.48
N LYS A 161 40.18 -37.95 -5.06
CA LYS A 161 39.35 -39.12 -5.38
C LYS A 161 38.70 -39.03 -6.75
N TRP A 162 38.75 -37.87 -7.43
CA TRP A 162 38.21 -37.68 -8.78
C TRP A 162 39.08 -38.42 -9.83
N THR A 163 39.14 -39.74 -9.76
CA THR A 163 40.01 -40.58 -10.61
C THR A 163 39.29 -41.17 -11.81
N ASP A 164 37.97 -41.23 -11.79
CA ASP A 164 37.13 -41.69 -12.88
C ASP A 164 36.76 -40.52 -13.82
N ASP A 165 37.28 -40.53 -15.05
CA ASP A 165 37.05 -39.49 -16.07
C ASP A 165 35.59 -39.46 -16.57
N SER A 166 34.80 -40.50 -16.26
CA SER A 166 33.36 -40.56 -16.53
C SER A 166 32.50 -39.91 -15.44
N TYR A 167 33.05 -39.70 -14.23
CA TYR A 167 32.36 -39.00 -13.15
C TYR A 167 32.33 -37.49 -13.43
N ILE A 168 31.13 -36.90 -13.29
CA ILE A 168 30.89 -35.46 -13.43
C ILE A 168 30.39 -34.95 -12.07
N PRO A 169 31.18 -34.14 -11.34
CA PRO A 169 30.78 -33.59 -10.05
C PRO A 169 29.50 -32.77 -10.12
N VAL A 170 28.71 -32.81 -9.03
CA VAL A 170 27.68 -31.81 -8.79
C VAL A 170 28.35 -30.46 -8.55
N VAL A 171 27.78 -29.39 -9.10
CA VAL A 171 28.27 -28.02 -8.90
C VAL A 171 27.28 -27.27 -8.02
N THR A 172 27.73 -26.62 -6.96
CA THR A 172 26.92 -25.71 -6.13
C THR A 172 27.56 -24.33 -6.09
N PHE A 173 26.88 -23.36 -5.51
CA PHE A 173 27.48 -22.07 -5.13
C PHE A 173 27.19 -21.77 -3.66
N ILE A 174 27.96 -20.85 -3.08
CA ILE A 174 27.73 -20.36 -1.72
C ILE A 174 26.89 -19.07 -1.79
N PRO A 175 25.66 -19.06 -1.24
CA PRO A 175 24.85 -17.84 -1.16
C PRO A 175 25.46 -16.79 -0.23
N ILE A 176 25.14 -15.52 -0.45
CA ILE A 176 25.62 -14.41 0.40
C ILE A 176 25.16 -14.53 1.86
N GLU A 177 24.03 -15.20 2.09
CA GLU A 177 23.45 -15.48 3.41
C GLU A 177 23.95 -16.79 4.03
N TYR A 178 24.90 -17.49 3.38
CA TYR A 178 25.48 -18.71 3.92
C TYR A 178 26.18 -18.43 5.26
N ASP A 179 25.82 -19.24 6.26
CA ASP A 179 26.45 -19.26 7.58
C ASP A 179 26.78 -20.71 7.93
N GLU A 180 28.06 -21.00 8.18
CA GLU A 180 28.57 -22.35 8.51
C GLU A 180 27.91 -22.96 9.75
N ASN A 181 27.39 -22.15 10.68
CA ASN A 181 26.78 -22.64 11.92
C ASN A 181 25.28 -22.94 11.76
N VAL A 182 24.64 -22.39 10.74
CA VAL A 182 23.17 -22.38 10.60
C VAL A 182 22.72 -23.10 9.34
N THR A 183 23.51 -23.02 8.26
CA THR A 183 23.15 -23.55 6.95
C THR A 183 23.33 -25.05 6.93
N LYS A 184 22.23 -25.79 6.80
CA LYS A 184 22.26 -27.26 6.77
C LYS A 184 22.34 -27.84 5.37
N VAL A 185 21.84 -27.10 4.39
CA VAL A 185 21.73 -27.55 3.01
C VAL A 185 21.97 -26.42 2.03
N VAL A 186 22.48 -26.76 0.84
CA VAL A 186 22.64 -25.85 -0.30
C VAL A 186 22.10 -26.48 -1.58
N GLU A 187 21.73 -25.64 -2.55
CA GLU A 187 21.24 -26.09 -3.86
C GLU A 187 22.40 -26.38 -4.83
N GLY A 188 22.51 -27.64 -5.26
CA GLY A 188 23.47 -28.09 -6.28
C GLY A 188 22.82 -28.35 -7.64
N TYR A 189 23.64 -28.32 -8.69
CA TYR A 189 23.28 -28.56 -10.09
C TYR A 189 23.93 -29.85 -10.57
N ALA A 190 23.09 -30.86 -10.82
CA ALA A 190 23.51 -32.18 -11.25
C ALA A 190 23.81 -32.22 -12.77
N PRO A 191 24.68 -33.16 -13.21
CA PRO A 191 24.91 -33.42 -14.62
C PRO A 191 23.58 -33.70 -15.34
N GLY A 192 23.27 -32.94 -16.39
CA GLY A 192 21.98 -33.01 -17.09
C GLY A 192 20.97 -31.91 -16.73
N GLY A 193 21.33 -30.97 -15.87
CA GLY A 193 20.61 -29.70 -15.68
C GLY A 193 19.52 -29.69 -14.60
N GLY A 194 19.37 -30.79 -13.84
CA GLY A 194 18.49 -30.85 -12.68
C GLY A 194 19.12 -30.25 -11.41
N THR A 195 18.29 -29.87 -10.44
CA THR A 195 18.76 -29.42 -9.12
C THR A 195 18.68 -30.54 -8.07
N VAL A 196 19.69 -30.59 -7.21
CA VAL A 196 19.83 -31.53 -6.08
C VAL A 196 20.10 -30.76 -4.80
N ILE A 197 19.76 -31.35 -3.65
CA ILE A 197 20.04 -30.76 -2.34
C ILE A 197 21.31 -31.40 -1.80
N LEU A 198 22.29 -30.57 -1.43
CA LEU A 198 23.55 -31.02 -0.83
C LEU A 198 23.53 -30.71 0.66
N ASP A 199 24.11 -31.62 1.45
CA ASP A 199 24.37 -31.42 2.87
C ASP A 199 25.56 -30.45 3.02
N ALA A 200 25.37 -29.37 3.78
CA ALA A 200 26.41 -28.37 4.04
C ALA A 200 27.18 -28.62 5.34
N VAL A 201 26.74 -29.59 6.14
CA VAL A 201 27.33 -29.94 7.44
C VAL A 201 28.26 -31.13 7.32
N ASN A 202 27.85 -32.16 6.57
CA ASN A 202 28.61 -33.39 6.43
C ASN A 202 29.37 -33.40 5.09
N PRO A 203 30.68 -33.73 5.08
CA PRO A 203 31.45 -33.76 3.84
C PRO A 203 30.92 -34.85 2.89
N PRO A 204 30.78 -34.57 1.58
CA PRO A 204 30.32 -35.54 0.61
C PRO A 204 31.34 -36.68 0.40
N ASP A 205 30.86 -37.88 0.05
CA ASP A 205 31.72 -39.03 -0.25
C ASP A 205 32.51 -38.84 -1.56
N ASP A 206 31.83 -38.26 -2.56
CA ASP A 206 32.38 -37.94 -3.88
C ASP A 206 32.71 -36.43 -3.98
N PRO A 207 33.65 -36.03 -4.87
CA PRO A 207 33.99 -34.62 -5.02
C PRO A 207 32.80 -33.81 -5.55
N VAL A 208 32.61 -32.64 -4.94
CA VAL A 208 31.62 -31.62 -5.29
C VAL A 208 32.36 -30.34 -5.61
N ILE A 209 31.92 -29.65 -6.66
CA ILE A 209 32.48 -28.35 -7.04
C ILE A 209 31.67 -27.25 -6.38
N VAL A 210 32.34 -26.29 -5.76
CA VAL A 210 31.73 -25.13 -5.11
C VAL A 210 32.20 -23.85 -5.77
N ILE A 211 31.25 -23.06 -6.28
CA ILE A 211 31.47 -21.73 -6.81
C ILE A 211 31.35 -20.72 -5.66
N SER A 212 32.42 -19.98 -5.42
CA SER A 212 32.46 -18.93 -4.40
C SER A 212 33.51 -17.88 -4.79
N MET A 213 33.79 -16.94 -3.88
CA MET A 213 34.98 -16.11 -3.97
C MET A 213 36.13 -16.81 -3.23
N ASN A 214 37.32 -16.81 -3.82
CA ASN A 214 38.54 -17.25 -3.16
C ASN A 214 38.90 -16.29 -2.02
N GLU A 215 39.29 -16.85 -0.87
CA GLU A 215 39.61 -16.09 0.34
C GLU A 215 41.12 -15.86 0.55
N ARG A 216 42.00 -16.44 -0.30
CA ARG A 216 43.46 -16.51 -0.10
C ARG A 216 44.36 -16.02 -1.26
N VAL A 217 43.82 -15.53 -2.37
CA VAL A 217 44.65 -14.96 -3.45
C VAL A 217 45.11 -13.56 -3.06
N ASP A 218 46.36 -13.47 -2.63
CA ASP A 218 47.12 -12.23 -2.57
C ASP A 218 48.54 -12.49 -3.13
N LEU A 219 48.84 -11.94 -4.31
CA LEU A 219 50.20 -11.91 -4.84
C LEU A 219 50.71 -10.47 -4.83
N THR A 220 51.62 -10.23 -3.88
CA THR A 220 52.52 -9.08 -3.70
C THR A 220 51.82 -7.86 -3.10
N THR A 221 52.09 -7.41 -1.86
CA THR A 221 53.36 -7.27 -1.14
C THR A 221 53.10 -7.15 0.38
N ASN A 222 54.03 -7.66 1.20
CA ASN A 222 54.06 -7.46 2.66
C ASN A 222 53.62 -6.04 3.08
N GLU A 223 52.52 -5.90 3.82
CA GLU A 223 52.47 -5.23 5.13
C GLU A 223 51.27 -5.76 5.94
N ASP A 224 51.60 -6.33 7.11
CA ASP A 224 50.75 -6.59 8.26
C ASP A 224 49.55 -7.56 8.11
N ASN A 225 49.76 -8.76 8.65
CA ASN A 225 48.76 -9.82 8.80
C ASN A 225 47.78 -9.49 9.94
N THR A 226 47.11 -8.34 9.85
CA THR A 226 46.30 -7.77 10.92
C THR A 226 44.86 -7.53 10.47
N PRO A 227 43.88 -7.61 11.40
CA PRO A 227 42.52 -7.17 11.12
C PRO A 227 42.48 -5.73 10.62
N PRO A 228 41.42 -5.32 9.89
CA PRO A 228 41.36 -4.00 9.28
C PRO A 228 41.48 -2.86 10.30
N PRO A 229 41.87 -1.66 9.87
CA PRO A 229 41.76 -0.47 10.69
C PRO A 229 40.32 -0.21 11.14
N ASP A 230 40.16 0.39 12.33
CA ASP A 230 38.85 0.60 12.92
C ASP A 230 38.04 1.69 12.17
N PRO A 231 36.76 1.44 11.86
CA PRO A 231 35.85 2.50 11.42
C PRO A 231 35.62 3.52 12.53
N PHE A 232 35.55 4.80 12.19
CA PHE A 232 35.32 5.87 13.15
C PHE A 232 34.32 6.91 12.63
N ASN A 233 33.96 7.87 13.47
CA ASN A 233 32.97 8.91 13.15
C ASN A 233 31.66 8.33 12.58
N LEU A 234 31.19 7.19 13.12
CA LEU A 234 29.85 6.71 12.80
C LEU A 234 28.86 7.79 13.19
N SER A 235 28.07 8.20 12.21
CA SER A 235 27.01 9.17 12.30
C SER A 235 25.78 8.61 11.59
N GLY A 236 24.62 9.18 11.86
CA GLY A 236 23.41 8.78 11.17
C GLY A 236 22.32 9.81 11.25
N SER A 237 21.31 9.63 10.40
CA SER A 237 20.16 10.49 10.30
C SER A 237 18.91 9.68 10.02
N THR A 238 17.79 10.06 10.64
CA THR A 238 16.48 9.50 10.33
C THR A 238 16.03 10.01 8.96
N THR A 239 15.63 9.11 8.07
CA THR A 239 15.08 9.44 6.74
C THR A 239 13.56 9.26 6.73
N GLU A 240 12.93 9.38 5.56
CA GLU A 240 11.49 9.13 5.39
C GLU A 240 11.14 7.63 5.49
N SER A 241 12.12 6.75 5.24
CA SER A 241 11.92 5.30 5.11
C SER A 241 12.72 4.47 6.13
N GLY A 242 13.56 5.11 6.96
CA GLY A 242 14.40 4.36 7.90
C GLY A 242 15.49 5.20 8.54
N ILE A 243 16.66 4.58 8.76
CA ILE A 243 17.84 5.23 9.34
C ILE A 243 19.02 5.10 8.38
N LYS A 244 19.61 6.23 8.00
CA LYS A 244 20.84 6.28 7.21
C LYS A 244 22.06 6.37 8.12
N LEU A 245 23.02 5.48 7.92
CA LEU A 245 24.30 5.43 8.60
C LEU A 245 25.42 5.88 7.67
N LEU A 246 26.37 6.65 8.18
CA LEU A 246 27.61 7.02 7.50
C LEU A 246 28.79 6.90 8.47
N TRP A 247 29.90 6.35 8.01
CA TRP A 247 31.13 6.24 8.80
C TRP A 247 32.35 6.68 8.00
N GLU A 248 33.48 6.79 8.67
CA GLU A 248 34.77 7.10 8.08
C GLU A 248 35.78 5.99 8.35
N MET A 249 36.84 5.96 7.54
CA MET A 249 37.97 5.04 7.69
C MET A 249 39.27 5.83 7.68
N PRO A 250 40.31 5.35 8.38
CA PRO A 250 41.61 6.00 8.34
C PRO A 250 42.23 5.82 6.96
N LYS A 251 43.17 6.70 6.61
CA LYS A 251 43.85 6.64 5.30
C LYS A 251 44.63 5.35 5.06
N THR A 252 44.91 4.60 6.12
CA THR A 252 45.56 3.30 6.07
C THR A 252 44.61 2.18 5.64
N ALA A 253 43.30 2.40 5.63
CA ALA A 253 42.34 1.44 5.09
C ALA A 253 42.37 1.47 3.55
N THR A 254 42.67 0.32 2.96
CA THR A 254 42.77 0.11 1.51
C THR A 254 41.90 -1.07 1.10
N GLU A 255 41.71 -1.28 -0.21
CA GLU A 255 40.97 -2.44 -0.73
C GLU A 255 41.70 -3.76 -0.42
N GLU A 256 43.01 -3.72 -0.24
CA GLU A 256 43.86 -4.88 0.08
C GLU A 256 43.67 -5.34 1.53
N ASN A 257 43.52 -4.39 2.48
CA ASN A 257 43.42 -4.73 3.90
C ASN A 257 42.00 -4.63 4.48
N THR A 258 41.02 -4.16 3.71
CA THR A 258 39.63 -3.98 4.16
C THR A 258 38.65 -4.47 3.11
N THR A 259 38.03 -5.64 3.35
CA THR A 259 37.04 -6.25 2.45
C THR A 259 35.68 -5.55 2.53
N GLY A 260 35.29 -5.08 3.71
CA GLY A 260 33.99 -4.43 3.90
C GLY A 260 33.64 -4.20 5.35
N TYR A 261 32.35 -4.09 5.63
CA TYR A 261 31.80 -3.72 6.93
C TYR A 261 30.63 -4.61 7.34
N TYR A 262 30.62 -5.00 8.61
CA TYR A 262 29.44 -5.55 9.29
C TYR A 262 28.68 -4.44 10.01
N ILE A 263 27.38 -4.36 9.73
CA ILE A 263 26.50 -3.39 10.37
C ILE A 263 25.78 -4.07 11.52
N TYR A 264 25.97 -3.56 12.74
CA TYR A 264 25.33 -4.08 13.93
C TYR A 264 24.28 -3.11 14.45
N ARG A 265 23.14 -3.66 14.83
CA ARG A 265 22.00 -2.92 15.38
C ARG A 265 21.50 -3.56 16.66
N LYS A 266 21.08 -2.72 17.60
CA LYS A 266 20.38 -3.12 18.82
C LYS A 266 19.09 -2.30 18.98
N PRO A 267 17.89 -2.91 18.92
CA PRO A 267 16.65 -2.24 19.29
C PRO A 267 16.61 -1.90 20.78
N SER A 268 15.97 -0.79 21.14
CA SER A 268 15.69 -0.44 22.53
C SER A 268 14.86 -1.54 23.19
N GLY A 269 15.26 -1.96 24.39
CA GLY A 269 14.70 -3.13 25.08
C GLY A 269 15.39 -4.46 24.76
N SER A 270 16.29 -4.53 23.77
CA SER A 270 17.21 -5.66 23.61
C SER A 270 18.49 -5.44 24.42
N GLU A 271 19.04 -6.52 24.95
CA GLU A 271 20.36 -6.51 25.61
C GLU A 271 21.51 -6.58 24.58
N TYR A 272 21.29 -7.26 23.45
CA TYR A 272 22.34 -7.63 22.50
C TYR A 272 22.22 -6.89 21.16
N PHE A 273 23.39 -6.60 20.57
CA PHE A 273 23.49 -6.21 19.17
C PHE A 273 23.44 -7.45 18.27
N SER A 274 22.88 -7.27 17.07
CA SER A 274 22.83 -8.29 16.02
C SER A 274 23.35 -7.70 14.71
N ARG A 275 24.05 -8.49 13.91
CA ARG A 275 24.45 -8.11 12.56
C ARG A 275 23.19 -8.06 11.68
N ILE A 276 22.97 -6.95 11.01
CA ILE A 276 21.80 -6.75 10.14
C ILE A 276 22.16 -6.69 8.66
N SER A 277 23.43 -6.41 8.33
CA SER A 277 23.88 -6.33 6.94
C SER A 277 25.40 -6.41 6.82
N ILE A 278 25.85 -6.62 5.58
CA ILE A 278 27.24 -6.60 5.15
C ILE A 278 27.36 -5.58 4.01
N VAL A 279 28.31 -4.65 4.12
CA VAL A 279 28.60 -3.66 3.07
C VAL A 279 30.00 -3.93 2.53
N TYR A 280 30.10 -4.42 1.30
CA TYR A 280 31.38 -4.75 0.67
C TYR A 280 32.08 -3.52 0.09
N GLY A 281 33.41 -3.53 0.13
CA GLY A 281 34.29 -2.50 -0.41
C GLY A 281 34.60 -1.37 0.58
N VAL A 282 35.90 -1.08 0.78
CA VAL A 282 36.39 -0.05 1.72
C VAL A 282 35.82 1.34 1.44
N TYR A 283 35.45 1.65 0.20
CA TYR A 283 34.89 2.97 -0.16
C TYR A 283 33.39 3.12 0.11
N ASN A 284 32.66 2.01 0.30
CA ASN A 284 31.22 2.01 0.57
C ASN A 284 30.96 2.27 2.06
N LYS A 285 30.94 3.54 2.45
CA LYS A 285 30.86 3.99 3.84
C LYS A 285 29.48 4.51 4.26
N CYS A 286 28.42 3.97 3.66
CA CYS A 286 27.05 4.29 4.04
C CYS A 286 26.15 3.04 4.00
N TYR A 287 25.08 3.08 4.78
CA TYR A 287 24.07 2.02 4.82
C TYR A 287 22.71 2.61 5.19
N ASP A 288 21.65 2.23 4.47
CA ASP A 288 20.27 2.63 4.75
C ASP A 288 19.52 1.45 5.41
N ASP A 289 19.27 1.55 6.72
CA ASP A 289 18.47 0.56 7.45
C ASP A 289 16.98 0.84 7.27
N LEU A 290 16.36 0.08 6.35
CA LEU A 290 14.92 0.10 6.08
C LEU A 290 14.13 -0.89 6.93
N GLY A 291 14.81 -1.79 7.65
CA GLY A 291 14.19 -2.85 8.47
C GLY A 291 13.86 -2.39 9.89
N VAL A 292 13.59 -1.10 10.09
CA VAL A 292 13.32 -0.48 11.40
C VAL A 292 11.82 -0.42 11.69
N ASN A 293 11.46 -0.60 12.96
CA ASN A 293 10.08 -0.44 13.41
C ASN A 293 9.77 1.04 13.68
N PRO A 294 8.58 1.54 13.27
CA PRO A 294 8.24 2.96 13.42
C PRO A 294 8.37 3.46 14.85
N GLY A 295 9.07 4.59 15.01
CA GLY A 295 9.29 5.26 16.29
C GLY A 295 10.15 4.51 17.31
N MET A 296 10.66 3.33 16.97
CA MET A 296 11.54 2.56 17.84
C MET A 296 12.95 3.16 17.84
N GLN A 297 13.57 3.17 19.01
CA GLN A 297 14.96 3.61 19.15
C GLN A 297 15.91 2.45 18.86
N TYR A 298 17.00 2.73 18.15
CA TYR A 298 18.03 1.76 17.82
C TYR A 298 19.42 2.33 18.10
N SER A 299 20.31 1.48 18.59
CA SER A 299 21.74 1.75 18.67
C SER A 299 22.48 1.01 17.57
N TYR A 300 23.52 1.62 17.02
CA TYR A 300 24.32 1.08 15.93
C TYR A 300 25.81 1.18 16.21
N TYR A 301 26.57 0.20 15.72
CA TYR A 301 28.01 0.32 15.47
C TYR A 301 28.36 -0.43 14.19
N VAL A 302 29.54 -0.11 13.63
CA VAL A 302 30.07 -0.74 12.43
C VAL A 302 31.42 -1.39 12.77
N VAL A 303 31.70 -2.53 12.16
CA VAL A 303 32.98 -3.25 12.27
C VAL A 303 33.50 -3.50 10.87
N ALA A 304 34.75 -3.14 10.59
CA ALA A 304 35.40 -3.49 9.33
C ALA A 304 35.89 -4.95 9.39
N PHE A 305 35.90 -5.65 8.25
CA PHE A 305 36.39 -7.03 8.18
C PHE A 305 37.28 -7.27 6.95
N ASN A 306 38.19 -8.24 7.09
CA ASN A 306 38.96 -8.87 6.01
C ASN A 306 39.13 -10.38 6.30
N SER A 307 39.92 -11.09 5.50
CA SER A 307 40.21 -12.52 5.71
C SER A 307 40.95 -12.83 7.02
N GLN A 308 41.65 -11.85 7.60
CA GLN A 308 42.36 -12.00 8.88
C GLN A 308 41.45 -11.76 10.10
N GLY A 309 40.26 -11.19 9.91
CA GLY A 309 39.25 -11.04 10.94
C GLY A 309 38.61 -9.66 10.99
N ASN A 310 38.12 -9.30 12.19
CA ASN A 310 37.33 -8.10 12.44
C ASN A 310 38.15 -7.00 13.13
N SER A 311 37.94 -5.74 12.74
CA SER A 311 38.43 -4.58 13.46
C SER A 311 37.75 -4.42 14.84
N ASN A 312 38.20 -3.46 15.65
CA ASN A 312 37.36 -2.98 16.75
C ASN A 312 36.12 -2.27 16.20
N PRO A 313 35.02 -2.19 16.96
CA PRO A 313 33.83 -1.47 16.54
C PRO A 313 34.06 0.05 16.52
N SER A 314 33.30 0.74 15.66
CA SER A 314 33.17 2.20 15.69
C SER A 314 32.58 2.70 17.01
N ASN A 315 32.51 4.02 17.16
CA ASN A 315 31.64 4.61 18.18
C ASN A 315 30.18 4.14 17.99
N ILE A 316 29.45 4.02 19.10
CA ILE A 316 28.02 3.71 19.09
C ILE A 316 27.23 4.99 18.91
N ILE A 317 26.24 4.97 18.03
CA ILE A 317 25.21 6.02 17.93
C ILE A 317 23.84 5.46 18.28
N THR A 318 22.93 6.33 18.74
CA THR A 318 21.55 5.98 19.04
C THR A 318 20.61 6.96 18.35
N LEU A 319 19.64 6.43 17.60
CA LEU A 319 18.69 7.21 16.80
C LEU A 319 17.29 6.62 16.94
N ASN A 320 16.27 7.47 16.75
CA ASN A 320 14.89 7.01 16.66
C ASN A 320 14.52 6.79 15.18
N ALA A 321 13.88 5.66 14.89
CA ALA A 321 13.27 5.41 13.60
C ALA A 321 12.15 6.42 13.31
N PRO A 322 11.80 6.66 12.03
CA PRO A 322 10.73 7.58 11.70
C PRO A 322 9.40 7.06 12.27
N GLN A 323 8.49 7.98 12.60
CA GLN A 323 7.17 7.62 13.13
C GLN A 323 6.24 7.18 12.00
N ILE A 324 5.18 6.45 12.33
CA ILE A 324 4.02 6.35 11.42
C ILE A 324 3.49 7.76 11.13
N PRO A 325 2.92 8.01 9.94
CA PRO A 325 2.41 9.33 9.62
C PRO A 325 1.24 9.68 10.54
N LYS A 326 1.13 10.95 10.92
CA LYS A 326 -0.03 11.51 11.61
C LYS A 326 -1.22 11.52 10.64
N PRO A 327 -2.47 11.40 11.15
CA PRO A 327 -3.69 11.51 10.34
C PRO A 327 -3.79 12.84 9.59
N VAL A 328 -4.65 12.90 8.58
CA VAL A 328 -5.11 14.18 7.99
C VAL A 328 -5.65 15.11 9.09
N LEU A 329 -5.40 16.41 8.98
CA LEU A 329 -5.83 17.43 9.96
C LEU A 329 -7.34 17.57 10.02
N SER A 330 -8.03 17.51 8.88
CA SER A 330 -9.50 17.47 8.79
C SER A 330 -9.93 16.59 7.62
N PHE A 331 -11.18 16.13 7.66
CA PHE A 331 -11.81 15.40 6.57
C PHE A 331 -13.33 15.63 6.64
N ASP A 332 -13.91 16.12 5.55
CA ASP A 332 -15.32 16.49 5.45
C ASP A 332 -15.93 15.94 4.16
N ALA A 333 -17.11 15.34 4.25
CA ALA A 333 -17.94 14.91 3.14
C ALA A 333 -19.15 15.84 3.01
N ILE A 334 -19.23 16.56 1.89
CA ILE A 334 -20.17 17.65 1.67
C ILE A 334 -21.09 17.29 0.50
N GLN A 335 -22.38 17.14 0.78
CA GLN A 335 -23.39 16.91 -0.25
C GLN A 335 -23.66 18.19 -1.04
N HIS A 336 -23.38 18.20 -2.34
CA HIS A 336 -23.63 19.35 -3.24
C HIS A 336 -24.86 19.19 -4.12
N ALA A 337 -25.14 17.97 -4.59
CA ALA A 337 -26.31 17.64 -5.41
C ALA A 337 -26.67 16.16 -5.22
N LYS A 338 -27.80 15.69 -5.74
CA LYS A 338 -28.27 14.29 -5.60
C LYS A 338 -27.18 13.21 -5.75
N ASN A 339 -26.32 13.37 -6.75
CA ASN A 339 -25.24 12.44 -7.09
C ASN A 339 -23.86 13.12 -7.06
N LEU A 340 -23.65 14.09 -6.18
CA LEU A 340 -22.38 14.81 -6.12
C LEU A 340 -22.01 15.13 -4.68
N VAL A 341 -20.88 14.55 -4.27
CA VAL A 341 -20.32 14.71 -2.92
C VAL A 341 -18.90 15.20 -3.07
N GLU A 342 -18.60 16.32 -2.43
CA GLU A 342 -17.24 16.81 -2.33
C GLU A 342 -16.62 16.29 -1.05
N LEU A 343 -15.47 15.65 -1.16
CA LEU A 343 -14.63 15.22 -0.07
C LEU A 343 -13.51 16.23 0.06
N ARG A 344 -13.35 16.88 1.22
CA ARG A 344 -12.28 17.84 1.49
C ARG A 344 -11.42 17.38 2.65
N TRP A 345 -10.11 17.56 2.57
CA TRP A 345 -9.18 17.27 3.64
C TRP A 345 -8.04 18.28 3.70
N TRP A 346 -7.39 18.32 4.86
CA TRP A 346 -6.17 19.11 5.07
C TRP A 346 -5.04 18.23 5.57
N ASN A 347 -3.84 18.42 5.02
CA ASN A 347 -2.64 17.68 5.40
C ASN A 347 -1.77 18.50 6.38
N ASP A 348 -1.08 17.81 7.29
CA ASP A 348 0.03 18.40 8.05
C ASP A 348 1.30 18.27 7.21
N TYR A 349 1.79 19.37 6.64
CA TYR A 349 2.99 19.37 5.80
C TYR A 349 4.31 19.38 6.58
N SER A 350 4.26 19.35 7.92
CA SER A 350 5.48 19.23 8.76
C SER A 350 6.02 17.80 8.81
N GLN A 351 5.29 16.84 8.25
CA GLN A 351 5.65 15.43 8.16
C GLN A 351 5.78 15.00 6.70
N TYR A 352 6.54 13.93 6.48
CA TYR A 352 6.55 13.25 5.20
C TYR A 352 5.24 12.48 4.98
N ILE A 353 4.68 12.62 3.78
CA ILE A 353 3.49 11.89 3.32
C ILE A 353 3.83 11.39 1.92
N GLN A 354 3.80 10.07 1.72
CA GLN A 354 4.01 9.47 0.41
C GLN A 354 2.73 9.60 -0.44
N GLU A 355 1.60 9.21 0.13
CA GLU A 355 0.28 9.37 -0.49
C GLU A 355 -0.84 9.47 0.55
N THR A 356 -2.00 9.95 0.11
CA THR A 356 -3.25 9.93 0.87
C THR A 356 -4.22 8.93 0.23
N ARG A 357 -4.67 7.93 0.98
CA ARG A 357 -5.64 6.93 0.51
C ARG A 357 -7.03 7.23 1.03
N LEU A 358 -8.00 7.21 0.13
CA LEU A 358 -9.42 7.32 0.39
C LEU A 358 -10.10 5.99 0.10
N TYR A 359 -10.89 5.54 1.06
CA TYR A 359 -11.70 4.34 0.99
C TYR A 359 -13.18 4.70 1.12
N LYS A 360 -14.03 3.90 0.49
CA LYS A 360 -15.49 4.08 0.45
C LYS A 360 -16.18 2.80 0.89
N GLN A 361 -17.21 2.94 1.71
CA GLN A 361 -18.13 1.87 2.08
C GLN A 361 -19.55 2.34 1.82
N VAL A 362 -20.34 1.54 1.10
CA VAL A 362 -21.76 1.80 0.86
C VAL A 362 -22.57 0.79 1.67
N ALA A 363 -23.32 1.27 2.68
CA ALA A 363 -24.02 0.41 3.62
C ALA A 363 -25.05 -0.50 2.92
N GLY A 364 -24.96 -1.80 3.20
CA GLY A 364 -25.80 -2.82 2.57
C GLY A 364 -25.52 -3.05 1.08
N VAL A 365 -24.39 -2.55 0.56
CA VAL A 365 -23.93 -2.77 -0.82
C VAL A 365 -22.53 -3.33 -0.84
N THR A 366 -21.55 -2.66 -0.23
CA THR A 366 -20.17 -3.17 -0.13
C THR A 366 -20.00 -4.06 1.11
N GLN A 367 -19.08 -5.03 1.04
CA GLN A 367 -18.76 -5.93 2.17
C GLN A 367 -17.86 -5.26 3.23
N GLY A 368 -17.35 -4.05 2.94
CA GLY A 368 -16.48 -3.29 3.82
C GLY A 368 -16.02 -1.99 3.15
N TYR A 369 -14.93 -1.42 3.67
CA TYR A 369 -14.22 -0.32 3.01
C TYR A 369 -13.40 -0.83 1.85
N GLU A 370 -13.63 -0.27 0.67
CA GLU A 370 -12.86 -0.55 -0.54
C GLU A 370 -11.99 0.66 -0.86
N LEU A 371 -10.75 0.43 -1.32
CA LEU A 371 -9.88 1.52 -1.77
C LEU A 371 -10.55 2.20 -2.96
N PHE A 372 -10.88 3.47 -2.78
CA PHE A 372 -11.58 4.24 -3.78
C PHE A 372 -10.61 5.06 -4.62
N LYS A 373 -9.64 5.72 -3.97
CA LYS A 373 -8.64 6.54 -4.66
C LYS A 373 -7.38 6.77 -3.82
N SER A 374 -6.24 6.95 -4.48
CA SER A 374 -5.01 7.51 -3.90
C SER A 374 -4.75 8.91 -4.46
N PHE A 375 -4.17 9.77 -3.63
CA PHE A 375 -3.88 11.16 -3.94
C PHE A 375 -2.45 11.52 -3.59
N THR A 376 -1.89 12.48 -4.34
CA THR A 376 -0.62 13.10 -3.97
C THR A 376 -0.83 14.08 -2.82
N VAL A 377 0.26 14.46 -2.14
CA VAL A 377 0.24 15.37 -0.98
C VAL A 377 -0.33 16.77 -1.30
N TYR A 378 -0.35 17.16 -2.58
CA TYR A 378 -0.83 18.48 -3.04
C TYR A 378 -2.34 18.52 -3.36
N GLN A 379 -3.05 17.41 -3.23
CA GLN A 379 -4.49 17.37 -3.44
C GLN A 379 -5.20 17.47 -2.09
N HIS A 380 -6.33 18.18 -2.07
CA HIS A 380 -7.08 18.52 -0.85
C HIS A 380 -8.58 18.27 -0.99
N ASP A 381 -9.02 17.93 -2.20
CA ASP A 381 -10.42 17.71 -2.52
C ASP A 381 -10.61 16.63 -3.59
N PHE A 382 -11.79 16.02 -3.58
CA PHE A 382 -12.24 15.05 -4.58
C PHE A 382 -13.76 15.05 -4.68
N PHE A 383 -14.30 14.90 -5.90
CA PHE A 383 -15.74 14.77 -6.12
C PHE A 383 -16.13 13.33 -6.40
N ASP A 384 -16.91 12.72 -5.51
CA ASP A 384 -17.57 11.45 -5.74
C ASP A 384 -18.91 11.68 -6.45
N THR A 385 -19.08 11.02 -7.58
CA THR A 385 -20.29 11.10 -8.43
C THR A 385 -21.08 9.80 -8.48
N ASP A 386 -20.56 8.74 -7.86
CA ASP A 386 -21.18 7.41 -7.84
C ASP A 386 -21.92 7.19 -6.51
N ILE A 387 -23.01 7.92 -6.34
CA ILE A 387 -23.73 8.03 -5.07
C ILE A 387 -25.09 7.34 -5.20
N PRO A 388 -25.24 6.09 -4.72
CA PRO A 388 -26.53 5.43 -4.72
C PRO A 388 -27.51 6.11 -3.74
N ALA A 389 -28.60 6.64 -4.27
CA ALA A 389 -29.64 7.32 -3.48
C ALA A 389 -30.20 6.43 -2.35
N GLY A 390 -30.49 7.04 -1.21
CA GLY A 390 -31.01 6.38 -0.02
C GLY A 390 -29.99 5.55 0.76
N LYS A 391 -28.74 5.45 0.30
CA LYS A 391 -27.69 4.69 0.99
C LYS A 391 -26.90 5.58 1.93
N LYS A 392 -26.49 5.01 3.06
CA LYS A 392 -25.44 5.57 3.90
C LYS A 392 -24.09 5.26 3.27
N ILE A 393 -23.28 6.28 3.01
CA ILE A 393 -21.94 6.14 2.43
C ILE A 393 -20.94 6.65 3.45
N ILE A 394 -19.99 5.80 3.81
CA ILE A 394 -18.98 6.08 4.81
C ILE A 394 -17.63 6.14 4.10
N TYR A 395 -16.93 7.25 4.26
CA TYR A 395 -15.60 7.47 3.72
C TYR A 395 -14.57 7.34 4.84
N LYS A 396 -13.40 6.80 4.48
CA LYS A 396 -12.26 6.62 5.37
C LYS A 396 -11.02 7.14 4.64
N ILE A 397 -10.29 8.07 5.25
CA ILE A 397 -9.10 8.67 4.66
C ILE A 397 -7.88 8.52 5.59
N MET A 398 -6.70 8.26 5.04
CA MET A 398 -5.45 8.08 5.79
C MET A 398 -4.24 8.49 4.96
N HIS A 399 -3.14 8.82 5.64
CA HIS A 399 -1.83 8.95 5.02
C HIS A 399 -1.10 7.62 4.99
N VAL A 400 -0.21 7.48 4.01
CA VAL A 400 0.69 6.35 3.87
C VAL A 400 2.11 6.88 3.75
N THR A 401 3.05 6.20 4.41
CA THR A 401 4.50 6.32 4.19
C THR A 401 5.11 4.91 4.20
N PRO A 402 6.41 4.76 3.90
CA PRO A 402 7.11 3.49 4.06
C PRO A 402 7.08 2.94 5.50
N MET A 403 6.84 3.80 6.50
CA MET A 403 6.66 3.39 7.90
C MET A 403 5.26 2.86 8.21
N GLY A 404 4.30 3.01 7.29
CA GLY A 404 2.95 2.45 7.42
C GLY A 404 1.84 3.49 7.23
N GLU A 405 0.65 3.13 7.70
CA GLU A 405 -0.56 3.93 7.54
C GLU A 405 -0.86 4.74 8.81
N SER A 406 -1.36 5.96 8.63
CA SER A 406 -1.83 6.78 9.76
C SER A 406 -3.11 6.21 10.36
N ASN A 407 -3.45 6.65 11.57
CA ASN A 407 -4.83 6.52 12.03
C ASN A 407 -5.79 7.15 10.98
N PRO A 408 -6.91 6.50 10.66
CA PRO A 408 -7.86 7.04 9.69
C PRO A 408 -8.73 8.15 10.27
N LYS A 409 -9.17 9.07 9.40
CA LYS A 409 -10.34 9.92 9.63
C LYS A 409 -11.52 9.41 8.83
N TYR A 410 -12.71 9.70 9.33
CA TYR A 410 -13.97 9.22 8.76
C TYR A 410 -14.95 10.37 8.65
N ASP A 411 -15.75 10.33 7.60
CA ASP A 411 -16.99 11.09 7.50
C ASP A 411 -18.00 10.27 6.69
N PHE A 412 -19.28 10.62 6.75
CA PHE A 412 -20.33 9.92 6.03
C PHE A 412 -21.44 10.87 5.59
N ILE A 413 -22.19 10.39 4.62
CA ILE A 413 -23.41 11.04 4.15
C ILE A 413 -24.57 10.03 4.16
N GLN A 414 -25.78 10.57 4.31
CA GLN A 414 -26.99 9.85 3.95
C GLN A 414 -27.42 10.36 2.56
N ALA A 415 -27.14 9.58 1.51
CA ALA A 415 -27.37 10.00 0.14
C ALA A 415 -28.87 10.29 -0.06
N PRO A 416 -29.28 11.52 -0.40
CA PRO A 416 -30.69 11.86 -0.54
C PRO A 416 -31.26 11.32 -1.86
N TYR A 417 -32.56 11.01 -1.89
CA TYR A 417 -33.27 10.80 -3.15
C TYR A 417 -33.55 12.11 -3.91
N ARG A 418 -33.59 13.22 -3.18
CA ARG A 418 -33.86 14.58 -3.69
C ARG A 418 -32.55 15.31 -4.04
N ASP A 419 -32.64 16.30 -4.91
CA ASP A 419 -31.50 17.14 -5.32
C ASP A 419 -31.32 18.33 -4.38
N VAL A 420 -30.32 18.27 -3.49
CA VAL A 420 -30.05 19.30 -2.47
C VAL A 420 -29.71 20.68 -3.03
N SER A 421 -29.36 20.75 -4.32
CA SER A 421 -29.02 22.00 -5.00
C SER A 421 -30.25 22.78 -5.50
N LYS A 422 -31.45 22.19 -5.42
CA LYS A 422 -32.69 22.75 -5.96
C LYS A 422 -33.78 22.80 -4.91
N ALA A 423 -34.78 23.63 -5.18
CA ALA A 423 -36.03 23.60 -4.43
C ALA A 423 -36.69 22.22 -4.59
N SER A 424 -37.23 21.69 -3.50
CA SER A 424 -37.87 20.38 -3.44
C SER A 424 -39.23 20.49 -2.76
N PRO A 425 -40.32 20.56 -3.51
CA PRO A 425 -41.65 20.62 -2.94
C PRO A 425 -42.06 19.29 -2.29
N VAL A 426 -42.98 19.39 -1.34
CA VAL A 426 -43.64 18.27 -0.66
C VAL A 426 -45.13 18.47 -0.79
N TYR A 427 -45.80 17.55 -1.48
CA TYR A 427 -47.25 17.53 -1.66
C TYR A 427 -47.88 16.39 -0.86
N ILE A 428 -49.10 16.61 -0.38
CA ILE A 428 -49.99 15.52 0.04
C ILE A 428 -50.71 15.02 -1.21
N LYS A 429 -50.34 13.84 -1.70
CA LYS A 429 -50.94 13.23 -2.89
C LYS A 429 -52.16 12.39 -2.59
N GLN A 430 -52.14 11.64 -1.49
CA GLN A 430 -53.20 10.69 -1.20
C GLN A 430 -53.32 10.47 0.30
N ILE A 431 -54.56 10.38 0.79
CA ILE A 431 -54.84 9.94 2.17
C ILE A 431 -55.60 8.62 2.09
N LYS A 432 -55.24 7.69 2.98
CA LYS A 432 -55.89 6.39 3.17
C LYS A 432 -56.13 6.16 4.65
N PHE A 433 -57.18 5.44 4.97
CA PHE A 433 -57.40 4.89 6.30
C PHE A 433 -58.11 3.55 6.20
N THR A 434 -58.02 2.73 7.24
CA THR A 434 -58.56 1.36 7.23
C THR A 434 -59.57 1.10 8.34
N ASP A 435 -59.68 2.02 9.30
CA ASP A 435 -60.58 1.89 10.44
C ASP A 435 -61.66 2.97 10.38
N TRP A 436 -62.89 2.54 10.14
CA TRP A 436 -64.04 3.45 10.04
C TRP A 436 -64.49 4.02 11.39
N ARG A 437 -63.92 3.56 12.52
CA ARG A 437 -64.18 4.15 13.84
C ARG A 437 -63.64 5.57 13.99
N ILE A 438 -62.80 6.01 13.05
CA ILE A 438 -62.30 7.39 12.99
C ILE A 438 -63.43 8.40 12.73
N GLU A 439 -64.53 7.95 12.13
CA GLU A 439 -65.73 8.75 11.90
C GLU A 439 -66.74 8.50 13.03
N GLY A 440 -67.08 9.55 13.78
CA GLY A 440 -68.05 9.47 14.87
C GLY A 440 -69.47 9.07 14.42
N TRP A 441 -70.35 8.78 15.39
CA TRP A 441 -71.76 8.42 15.13
C TRP A 441 -72.59 9.65 14.70
N LEU A 442 -72.42 10.05 13.44
CA LEU A 442 -73.33 10.77 12.50
C LEU A 442 -72.51 11.16 11.24
N ALA A 443 -71.68 10.21 10.78
CA ALA A 443 -70.56 10.37 9.84
C ALA A 443 -70.80 11.34 8.66
N GLY A 444 -69.92 12.33 8.61
CA GLY A 444 -69.75 13.28 7.53
C GLY A 444 -69.00 12.64 6.37
N ARG A 445 -68.26 13.44 5.61
CA ARG A 445 -67.24 12.89 4.71
C ARG A 445 -65.92 12.88 5.52
N PRO A 446 -64.94 12.01 5.22
CA PRO A 446 -63.68 12.10 5.94
C PRO A 446 -62.99 13.44 5.71
N GLU A 447 -62.66 14.12 6.80
CA GLU A 447 -62.14 15.49 6.76
C GLU A 447 -60.84 15.55 7.59
N PHE A 448 -59.68 15.50 6.92
CA PHE A 448 -58.40 15.49 7.62
C PHE A 448 -57.81 16.88 7.73
N TYR A 449 -57.55 17.30 8.97
CA TYR A 449 -56.77 18.47 9.31
C TYR A 449 -55.33 18.08 9.63
N ILE A 450 -54.40 18.60 8.84
CA ILE A 450 -52.97 18.26 8.95
C ILE A 450 -52.20 19.51 9.34
N THR A 451 -51.48 19.44 10.46
CA THR A 451 -50.51 20.47 10.86
C THR A 451 -49.10 19.91 10.69
N VAL A 452 -48.19 20.72 10.14
CA VAL A 452 -46.78 20.35 9.97
C VAL A 452 -45.90 21.22 10.83
N THR A 453 -45.02 20.59 11.59
CA THR A 453 -44.09 21.26 12.50
C THR A 453 -42.65 20.84 12.24
N ASN A 454 -41.73 21.68 12.68
CA ASN A 454 -40.30 21.47 12.57
C ASN A 454 -39.58 22.15 13.75
N VAL A 455 -38.27 22.00 13.85
CA VAL A 455 -37.44 22.50 14.94
C VAL A 455 -36.30 23.36 14.40
N ASP A 456 -36.10 24.54 15.00
CA ASP A 456 -34.92 25.36 14.74
C ASP A 456 -33.64 24.55 15.06
N PRO A 457 -32.76 24.31 14.08
CA PRO A 457 -31.60 23.43 14.29
C PRO A 457 -30.58 23.98 15.29
N VAL A 458 -30.54 25.30 15.52
CA VAL A 458 -29.62 25.99 16.41
C VAL A 458 -30.18 26.02 17.83
N ASN A 459 -31.39 26.56 17.99
CA ASN A 459 -31.96 26.83 19.31
C ASN A 459 -32.84 25.70 19.84
N LYS A 460 -33.14 24.71 19.00
CA LYS A 460 -34.06 23.59 19.30
C LYS A 460 -35.48 24.03 19.63
N ASN A 461 -35.90 25.19 19.11
CA ASN A 461 -37.26 25.70 19.29
C ASN A 461 -38.19 25.10 18.22
N PRO A 462 -39.26 24.39 18.60
CA PRO A 462 -40.24 23.91 17.63
C PRO A 462 -41.09 25.07 17.08
N PHE A 463 -41.44 25.00 15.81
CA PHE A 463 -42.29 25.96 15.13
C PHE A 463 -43.23 25.27 14.13
N LYS A 464 -44.32 25.95 13.79
CA LYS A 464 -45.28 25.50 12.77
C LYS A 464 -44.77 25.88 11.38
N VAL A 465 -44.68 24.89 10.49
CA VAL A 465 -44.24 25.05 9.09
C VAL A 465 -45.40 25.53 8.22
N GLN A 466 -46.56 24.92 8.41
CA GLN A 466 -47.76 25.23 7.66
C GLN A 466 -48.97 25.30 8.59
N ASP A 467 -49.85 26.25 8.32
CA ASP A 467 -51.15 26.30 8.97
C ASP A 467 -51.97 25.05 8.63
N GLN A 468 -53.07 24.84 9.35
CA GLN A 468 -53.87 23.63 9.23
C GLN A 468 -54.31 23.40 7.78
N ILE A 469 -53.75 22.36 7.16
CA ILE A 469 -54.08 21.93 5.80
C ILE A 469 -55.37 21.13 5.88
N ASN A 470 -56.39 21.56 5.14
CA ASN A 470 -57.67 20.87 5.06
C ASN A 470 -57.69 19.91 3.87
N CYS A 471 -57.94 18.63 4.14
CA CYS A 471 -58.06 17.56 3.15
C CYS A 471 -59.43 16.88 3.28
N GLU A 472 -60.44 17.46 2.61
CA GLU A 472 -61.81 16.93 2.60
C GLU A 472 -62.00 15.86 1.53
N PHE A 473 -62.62 14.74 1.92
CA PHE A 473 -62.98 13.69 0.99
C PHE A 473 -64.24 14.08 0.21
N ASP A 474 -64.28 13.78 -1.09
CA ASP A 474 -65.39 14.13 -1.97
C ASP A 474 -66.67 13.37 -1.59
N LYS A 475 -66.53 12.14 -1.08
CA LYS A 475 -67.61 11.22 -0.77
C LYS A 475 -67.39 10.54 0.58
N ARG A 476 -68.50 10.37 1.30
CA ARG A 476 -68.54 9.69 2.60
C ARG A 476 -68.05 8.25 2.55
N SER A 477 -68.22 7.54 1.44
CA SER A 477 -67.82 6.13 1.33
C SER A 477 -66.33 5.93 1.02
N ASN A 478 -65.57 7.00 0.78
CA ASN A 478 -64.18 6.87 0.36
C ASN A 478 -63.29 6.58 1.58
N THR A 479 -62.57 5.46 1.56
CA THR A 479 -61.45 5.17 2.49
C THR A 479 -60.10 5.62 1.93
N SER A 480 -60.10 6.12 0.69
CA SER A 480 -58.91 6.62 0.02
C SER A 480 -59.27 7.70 -0.99
N GLN A 481 -58.49 8.79 -1.00
CA GLN A 481 -58.64 9.87 -1.97
C GLN A 481 -57.30 10.46 -2.39
N VAL A 482 -57.16 10.73 -3.69
CA VAL A 482 -56.04 11.47 -4.27
C VAL A 482 -56.38 12.96 -4.25
N PHE A 483 -55.43 13.77 -3.83
CA PHE A 483 -55.53 15.22 -3.75
C PHE A 483 -54.60 15.87 -4.79
N LYS A 484 -54.94 17.09 -5.23
CA LYS A 484 -54.15 17.90 -6.16
C LYS A 484 -54.00 19.31 -5.61
N GLY A 485 -52.85 19.92 -5.84
CA GLY A 485 -52.49 21.26 -5.41
C GLY A 485 -52.19 21.40 -3.91
N VAL A 486 -52.08 20.30 -3.16
CA VAL A 486 -51.92 20.35 -1.69
C VAL A 486 -50.44 20.43 -1.32
N LEU A 487 -49.86 21.61 -1.53
CA LEU A 487 -48.46 21.91 -1.18
C LEU A 487 -48.31 22.07 0.34
N VAL A 488 -47.40 21.30 0.93
CA VAL A 488 -47.03 21.37 2.34
C VAL A 488 -45.92 22.38 2.55
N LEU A 489 -44.81 22.18 1.86
CA LEU A 489 -43.58 22.97 1.98
C LEU A 489 -42.81 22.88 0.67
N ASP A 490 -42.11 23.95 0.30
CA ASP A 490 -41.08 23.93 -0.73
C ASP A 490 -39.69 24.04 -0.10
N TRP A 491 -39.04 22.90 0.14
CA TRP A 491 -37.73 22.87 0.79
C TRP A 491 -36.70 23.59 -0.07
N GLN A 492 -36.09 24.62 0.48
CA GLN A 492 -35.03 25.36 -0.21
C GLN A 492 -33.66 24.68 -0.02
N PRO A 493 -32.71 24.92 -0.93
CA PRO A 493 -31.33 24.45 -0.76
C PRO A 493 -30.76 24.84 0.60
N GLY A 494 -29.97 23.94 1.20
CA GLY A 494 -29.36 24.13 2.53
C GLY A 494 -30.11 23.48 3.70
N TYR A 495 -31.36 23.03 3.50
CA TYR A 495 -32.17 22.33 4.50
C TYR A 495 -32.27 20.81 4.24
N TRP A 496 -31.27 20.23 3.57
CA TRP A 496 -31.36 18.83 3.13
C TRP A 496 -31.24 17.78 4.25
N TYR A 497 -30.97 18.22 5.47
CA TYR A 497 -30.95 17.40 6.68
C TYR A 497 -32.23 17.52 7.50
N ASP A 498 -33.22 18.24 6.98
CA ASP A 498 -34.43 18.57 7.71
C ASP A 498 -35.36 17.37 7.90
N MET A 499 -36.21 17.43 8.94
CA MET A 499 -37.24 16.44 9.22
C MET A 499 -38.55 17.12 9.60
N LEU A 500 -39.59 16.88 8.80
CA LEU A 500 -40.94 17.40 9.05
C LEU A 500 -41.71 16.43 9.94
N THR A 501 -42.42 16.97 10.93
CA THR A 501 -43.39 16.23 11.74
C THR A 501 -44.80 16.56 11.28
N PHE A 502 -45.52 15.56 10.78
CA PHE A 502 -46.92 15.67 10.37
C PHE A 502 -47.81 15.22 11.51
N THR A 503 -48.85 16.00 11.80
CA THR A 503 -49.84 15.67 12.83
C THR A 503 -51.23 15.76 12.21
N ALA A 504 -52.00 14.68 12.31
CA ALA A 504 -53.30 14.56 11.67
C ALA A 504 -54.42 14.42 12.71
N LEU A 505 -55.50 15.15 12.46
CA LEU A 505 -56.78 15.08 13.16
C LEU A 505 -57.86 14.84 12.10
N GLU A 506 -58.73 13.87 12.32
CA GLU A 506 -59.97 13.75 11.55
C GLU A 506 -61.02 14.66 12.21
N TYR A 507 -61.78 15.42 11.42
CA TYR A 507 -62.75 16.41 11.87
C TYR A 507 -64.18 15.90 11.78
N ASP A 508 -64.91 15.93 12.91
CA ASP A 508 -66.32 15.54 12.93
C ASP A 508 -67.29 16.76 12.92
N ARG A 509 -67.12 17.72 13.86
CA ARG A 509 -68.00 18.90 14.03
C ARG A 509 -67.32 20.07 14.75
N PRO A 510 -67.71 21.33 14.47
CA PRO A 510 -67.14 22.47 15.17
C PRO A 510 -67.62 22.50 16.62
N SER A 511 -66.75 22.14 17.56
CA SER A 511 -67.11 21.98 18.98
C SER A 511 -66.01 22.37 19.98
N GLY A 512 -65.20 23.36 19.61
CA GLY A 512 -64.12 23.94 20.42
C GLY A 512 -62.74 23.36 20.08
N GLU A 513 -61.69 24.01 20.59
CA GLU A 513 -60.30 23.64 20.26
C GLU A 513 -59.93 22.25 20.78
N PHE A 514 -59.18 21.48 19.97
CA PHE A 514 -58.46 20.29 20.42
C PHE A 514 -56.98 20.60 20.60
N LYS A 515 -56.43 20.30 21.77
CA LYS A 515 -55.02 20.52 22.11
C LYS A 515 -54.36 19.20 22.45
N THR A 516 -53.17 18.98 21.92
CA THR A 516 -52.38 17.79 22.19
C THR A 516 -50.89 18.13 22.20
N GLU A 517 -50.13 17.42 23.03
CA GLU A 517 -48.68 17.52 23.08
C GLU A 517 -48.07 16.46 22.17
N ILE A 518 -47.21 16.89 21.25
CA ILE A 518 -46.50 16.01 20.33
C ILE A 518 -44.99 16.13 20.53
N GLY A 519 -44.24 15.10 20.15
CA GLY A 519 -42.79 15.17 20.06
C GLY A 519 -42.36 15.56 18.65
N VAL A 520 -41.99 16.82 18.43
CA VAL A 520 -41.43 17.26 17.14
C VAL A 520 -40.01 16.74 17.04
N LYS A 521 -39.75 15.90 16.05
CA LYS A 521 -38.45 15.25 15.88
C LYS A 521 -37.54 16.11 15.02
N PHE A 522 -36.24 16.01 15.21
CA PHE A 522 -35.24 16.62 14.34
C PHE A 522 -34.00 15.74 14.17
N ASN A 523 -33.30 15.90 13.05
CA ASN A 523 -32.00 15.27 12.85
C ASN A 523 -30.92 16.04 13.61
N THR A 524 -30.13 15.35 14.41
CA THR A 524 -29.03 15.96 15.16
C THR A 524 -27.72 15.73 14.43
N LYS A 525 -27.03 16.83 14.09
CA LYS A 525 -25.67 16.80 13.55
C LYS A 525 -24.69 16.57 14.71
N ASP A 526 -23.90 15.52 14.63
CA ASP A 526 -22.70 15.33 15.44
C ASP A 526 -21.70 16.42 15.04
N ILE A 527 -21.50 17.39 15.93
CA ILE A 527 -20.69 18.59 15.67
C ILE A 527 -19.21 18.24 15.51
N LEU A 528 -18.76 17.09 16.04
CA LEU A 528 -17.35 16.67 16.01
C LEU A 528 -16.98 15.88 14.74
N LYS A 529 -17.97 15.29 14.07
CA LYS A 529 -17.78 14.52 12.84
C LYS A 529 -18.60 15.02 11.65
N LEU A 530 -19.38 16.07 11.85
CA LEU A 530 -20.37 16.60 10.90
C LEU A 530 -21.39 15.59 10.34
N GLY A 531 -21.51 14.39 10.92
CA GLY A 531 -22.47 13.35 10.52
C GLY A 531 -23.75 13.28 11.37
N PHE A 532 -24.71 12.41 11.01
CA PHE A 532 -25.99 12.22 11.70
C PHE A 532 -26.00 11.06 12.70
N VAL A 533 -26.51 11.28 13.91
CA VAL A 533 -26.95 10.17 14.75
C VAL A 533 -28.39 9.84 14.36
N GLU A 534 -28.58 8.64 13.82
CA GLU A 534 -29.90 8.09 13.54
C GLU A 534 -30.59 7.83 14.89
N GLY A 535 -31.64 8.58 15.20
CA GLY A 535 -32.46 8.35 16.39
C GLY A 535 -32.66 9.58 17.29
N THR A 536 -33.81 10.21 17.11
CA THR A 536 -34.75 10.50 18.22
C THR A 536 -34.42 11.60 19.23
N ALA A 537 -33.69 12.66 18.88
CA ALA A 537 -33.87 13.91 19.63
C ALA A 537 -35.24 14.52 19.24
N GLY A 538 -36.04 14.92 20.22
CA GLY A 538 -37.34 15.53 19.98
C GLY A 538 -37.68 16.53 21.06
N VAL A 539 -38.47 17.52 20.70
CA VAL A 539 -38.93 18.58 21.61
C VAL A 539 -40.44 18.50 21.72
N SER A 540 -40.94 18.55 22.95
CA SER A 540 -42.37 18.66 23.22
C SER A 540 -42.92 19.95 22.60
N TYR A 541 -44.05 19.84 21.92
CA TYR A 541 -44.75 20.99 21.34
C TYR A 541 -46.26 20.78 21.42
N THR A 542 -46.97 21.79 21.90
CA THR A 542 -48.44 21.77 21.95
C THR A 542 -48.99 22.25 20.61
N ILE A 543 -49.70 21.35 19.91
CA ILE A 543 -50.50 21.72 18.74
C ILE A 543 -51.94 21.98 19.18
N THR A 544 -52.52 23.03 18.60
CA THR A 544 -53.93 23.36 18.73
C THR A 544 -54.60 23.25 17.37
N PHE A 545 -55.60 22.39 17.27
CA PHE A 545 -56.59 22.39 16.20
C PHE A 545 -57.79 23.21 16.64
N GLN A 546 -58.37 23.99 15.74
CA GLN A 546 -59.48 24.90 16.07
C GLN A 546 -60.79 24.16 16.37
N ASP A 547 -60.86 22.88 16.01
CA ASP A 547 -62.01 22.03 16.17
C ASP A 547 -61.64 20.71 16.87
N LYS A 548 -62.65 20.04 17.43
CA LYS A 548 -62.52 18.68 17.97
C LYS A 548 -62.65 17.65 16.85
N GLY A 549 -62.09 16.47 17.12
CA GLY A 549 -62.23 15.29 16.29
C GLY A 549 -61.33 14.16 16.76
N GLU A 550 -61.10 13.19 15.89
CA GLU A 550 -60.37 11.96 16.21
C GLU A 550 -58.87 12.09 15.91
N PHE A 551 -58.05 11.98 16.95
CA PHE A 551 -56.61 12.20 16.84
C PHE A 551 -55.91 11.00 16.18
N CYS A 552 -55.42 11.20 14.96
CA CYS A 552 -54.73 10.16 14.19
C CYS A 552 -53.30 9.90 14.70
N GLY A 553 -52.69 10.91 15.33
CA GLY A 553 -51.32 10.87 15.83
C GLY A 553 -50.34 11.72 15.00
N SER A 554 -49.05 11.37 15.09
CA SER A 554 -47.98 12.04 14.34
C SER A 554 -47.09 11.05 13.61
N SER A 555 -46.56 11.48 12.47
CA SER A 555 -45.58 10.76 11.64
C SER A 555 -44.53 11.75 11.09
N TYR A 556 -43.47 11.26 10.44
CA TYR A 556 -42.33 12.10 10.04
C TYR A 556 -41.81 11.78 8.64
N LEU A 557 -41.17 12.78 8.03
CA LEU A 557 -40.49 12.69 6.74
C LEU A 557 -39.12 13.35 6.83
N ASN A 558 -38.06 12.62 6.52
CA ASN A 558 -36.73 13.20 6.30
C ASN A 558 -36.61 13.71 4.87
N TYR A 559 -35.83 14.77 4.69
CA TYR A 559 -35.50 15.24 3.34
C TYR A 559 -34.80 14.16 2.50
N PHE A 560 -33.94 13.34 3.11
CA PHE A 560 -33.22 12.30 2.38
C PHE A 560 -34.06 11.04 2.08
N ASP A 561 -35.31 10.94 2.55
CA ASP A 561 -36.19 9.81 2.26
C ASP A 561 -36.61 9.78 0.77
N ASN A 562 -37.18 8.66 0.32
CA ASN A 562 -37.78 8.59 -1.00
C ASN A 562 -38.87 9.68 -1.13
N PRO A 563 -38.89 10.49 -2.21
CA PRO A 563 -39.89 11.52 -2.37
C PRO A 563 -41.31 10.98 -2.41
N GLU A 564 -41.55 9.83 -3.05
CA GLU A 564 -42.84 9.18 -3.13
C GLU A 564 -42.96 8.13 -2.00
N ASN A 565 -43.44 8.55 -0.83
CA ASN A 565 -43.45 7.70 0.37
C ASN A 565 -44.73 7.82 1.19
N TRP A 566 -45.20 6.69 1.73
CA TRP A 566 -46.31 6.64 2.68
C TRP A 566 -45.78 6.85 4.09
N ILE A 567 -46.28 7.89 4.77
CA ILE A 567 -46.09 8.05 6.21
C ILE A 567 -47.30 7.46 6.95
N LEU A 568 -47.02 6.65 7.97
CA LEU A 568 -48.04 5.94 8.74
C LEU A 568 -48.29 6.67 10.06
N PHE A 569 -49.57 6.87 10.38
CA PHE A 569 -50.02 7.41 11.65
C PHE A 569 -50.42 6.26 12.59
N PRO A 570 -50.23 6.43 13.91
CA PRO A 570 -50.40 5.34 14.87
C PRO A 570 -51.86 4.87 15.03
N ASN A 571 -52.84 5.75 14.80
CA ASN A 571 -54.25 5.45 15.02
C ASN A 571 -55.03 5.31 13.71
N TYR A 572 -56.09 4.50 13.76
CA TYR A 572 -57.10 4.34 12.70
C TYR A 572 -56.57 3.87 11.32
N GLY A 573 -55.31 3.40 11.28
CA GLY A 573 -54.63 2.98 10.07
C GLY A 573 -54.51 4.09 9.02
N VAL A 574 -54.43 5.35 9.48
CA VAL A 574 -54.28 6.52 8.62
C VAL A 574 -52.88 6.54 8.00
N GLN A 575 -52.83 6.75 6.69
CA GLN A 575 -51.60 6.86 5.92
C GLN A 575 -51.71 8.03 4.97
N ILE A 576 -50.61 8.78 4.81
CA ILE A 576 -50.53 9.91 3.90
C ILE A 576 -49.38 9.66 2.92
N LEU A 577 -49.68 9.68 1.63
CA LEU A 577 -48.70 9.64 0.56
C LEU A 577 -48.16 11.05 0.33
N LEU A 578 -46.87 11.20 0.56
CA LEU A 578 -46.12 12.41 0.24
C LEU A 578 -45.40 12.23 -1.09
N SER A 579 -45.21 13.32 -1.83
CA SER A 579 -44.49 13.33 -3.11
C SER A 579 -43.81 14.66 -3.40
N GLU A 580 -42.81 14.63 -4.28
CA GLU A 580 -42.21 15.83 -4.88
C GLU A 580 -42.98 16.35 -6.10
N THR A 581 -43.99 15.61 -6.59
CA THR A 581 -44.86 16.04 -7.68
C THR A 581 -46.30 16.17 -7.22
N ASP A 582 -47.06 17.04 -7.88
CA ASP A 582 -48.49 17.25 -7.59
C ASP A 582 -49.42 16.26 -8.32
N ASN A 583 -48.86 15.48 -9.25
CA ASN A 583 -49.52 14.34 -9.91
C ASN A 583 -48.47 13.26 -10.15
#